data_AF-A0A376LA62-F1
#
_entry.id   AF-A0A376LA62-F1
#
_cell.length_a   1.000
_cell.length_b   1.000
_cell.length_c   1.000
_cell.angle_alpha   90.00
_cell.angle_beta   90.00
_cell.angle_gamma   90.00
#
_symmetry.space_group_name_H-M   'P 1'
#
loop_
_entity.id
_entity.type
_entity.pdbx_description
1 polymer ?
#
loop_
_entity_poly.entity_id
_entity_poly.type
_entity_poly.pdbx_seq_one_letter_code
_entity_poly.pdbx_strand_id
1 'polypeptide(L)'
;MPHSLFSTDTDLTAENLLRLPAEFGCPVWVYDAQIIRRQIAALKQFDVVRFAQKACSNIHILRLMREQGVKVDSVSLGEIERALAAGYNPQTHPDDIVFTADVIDQATLERVSELQIPVNAGSVDMLDQLGQVSPGHRVWLRVNPGFGHGHSQKTNTGGENSKHGIWYTDLPAALDVIQRHHLQLVGIHMHIGSGVDYAHLEQVCGAMVRQVLEFGQDLQAISAGGGLSIPYQQGEEAVDTEHYYGLWNAAREQIARHLGHPVKLEIEPGRFLVAQSGVLITQVRSVKQMGSRHFVLVDAGFNDLMRPQCTAVTTISVPWQLMVVLWNTRQRWKPSSPGRYVNRAMSLPSKKGEMLKPASYRK
;
A
#
# COMPACT_ATOMS: atom_id res chain seq x y z
N MET A 1 5.66 -13.40 -5.52
CA MET A 1 5.85 -14.40 -4.46
C MET A 1 6.93 -13.91 -3.52
N PRO A 2 6.95 -14.34 -2.24
CA PRO A 2 8.05 -13.98 -1.37
C PRO A 2 9.35 -14.59 -1.88
N HIS A 3 10.41 -13.79 -1.89
CA HIS A 3 11.71 -14.19 -2.42
C HIS A 3 12.30 -15.30 -1.55
N SER A 4 12.91 -16.31 -2.18
CA SER A 4 13.69 -17.31 -1.45
C SER A 4 14.93 -16.62 -0.89
N LEU A 5 15.22 -16.81 0.40
CA LEU A 5 16.45 -16.28 1.03
C LEU A 5 17.75 -16.86 0.44
N PHE A 6 17.64 -17.91 -0.38
CA PHE A 6 18.76 -18.54 -1.09
C PHE A 6 18.85 -18.09 -2.54
N SER A 7 17.92 -17.26 -3.00
CA SER A 7 18.03 -16.54 -4.25
C SER A 7 18.92 -15.32 -4.06
N THR A 8 19.74 -15.00 -5.06
CA THR A 8 20.69 -13.88 -5.02
C THR A 8 20.31 -12.74 -5.98
N ASP A 9 19.04 -12.71 -6.42
CA ASP A 9 18.48 -11.66 -7.28
C ASP A 9 18.12 -10.37 -6.52
N THR A 10 18.18 -10.42 -5.18
CA THR A 10 17.86 -9.31 -4.27
C THR A 10 18.89 -9.27 -3.14
N ASP A 11 18.96 -8.16 -2.41
CA ASP A 11 19.81 -8.03 -1.24
C ASP A 11 19.23 -8.75 -0.01
N LEU A 12 17.99 -9.24 -0.09
CA LEU A 12 17.29 -9.99 0.96
C LEU A 12 17.73 -11.46 1.02
N THR A 13 19.03 -11.71 1.02
CA THR A 13 19.63 -13.04 1.13
C THR A 13 19.81 -13.47 2.59
N ALA A 14 19.93 -14.78 2.83
CA ALA A 14 20.17 -15.33 4.16
C ALA A 14 21.44 -14.73 4.82
N GLU A 15 22.53 -14.60 4.07
CA GLU A 15 23.79 -14.04 4.56
C GLU A 15 23.66 -12.56 4.92
N ASN A 16 23.02 -11.78 4.05
CA ASN A 16 22.79 -10.36 4.29
C ASN A 16 21.88 -10.12 5.49
N LEU A 17 20.78 -10.85 5.61
CA LEU A 17 19.80 -10.62 6.68
C LEU A 17 20.32 -11.07 8.05
N LEU A 18 21.16 -12.12 8.12
CA LEU A 18 21.66 -12.65 9.39
C LEU A 18 22.54 -11.65 10.15
N ARG A 19 23.29 -10.80 9.43
CA ARG A 19 24.21 -9.82 10.05
C ARG A 19 23.51 -8.55 10.55
N LEU A 20 22.38 -8.15 9.97
CA LEU A 20 21.77 -6.85 10.23
C LEU A 20 21.34 -6.63 11.69
N PRO A 21 20.75 -7.61 12.40
CA PRO A 21 20.34 -7.36 13.78
C PRO A 21 21.50 -7.18 14.76
N ALA A 22 22.68 -7.69 14.42
CA ALA A 22 23.89 -7.47 15.21
C ALA A 22 24.40 -6.03 15.07
N GLU A 23 24.15 -5.39 13.92
CA GLU A 23 24.59 -4.03 13.60
C GLU A 23 23.55 -2.97 14.00
N PHE A 24 22.26 -3.22 13.70
CA PHE A 24 21.17 -2.25 13.83
C PHE A 24 20.20 -2.55 14.98
N GLY A 25 20.38 -3.64 15.71
CA GLY A 25 19.48 -4.10 16.77
C GLY A 25 18.35 -5.00 16.27
N CYS A 26 17.58 -5.54 17.22
CA CYS A 26 16.51 -6.51 16.97
C CYS A 26 15.29 -6.21 17.88
N PRO A 27 14.04 -6.23 17.37
CA PRO A 27 13.65 -6.47 15.98
C PRO A 27 14.01 -5.31 15.03
N VAL A 28 14.11 -5.58 13.72
CA VAL A 28 14.48 -4.56 12.72
C VAL A 28 13.76 -4.76 11.38
N TRP A 29 13.26 -3.65 10.82
CA TRP A 29 12.72 -3.59 9.46
C TRP A 29 13.83 -3.37 8.44
N VAL A 30 13.82 -4.17 7.37
CA VAL A 30 14.79 -4.11 6.27
C VAL A 30 14.04 -4.01 4.96
N TYR A 31 14.49 -3.13 4.07
CA TYR A 31 13.88 -2.91 2.76
C TYR A 31 14.93 -2.99 1.66
N ASP A 32 14.59 -3.66 0.55
CA ASP A 32 15.40 -3.68 -0.67
C ASP A 32 14.89 -2.64 -1.69
N ALA A 33 15.70 -1.64 -1.96
CA ALA A 33 15.36 -0.55 -2.86
C ALA A 33 15.16 -1.00 -4.33
N GLN A 34 15.86 -2.04 -4.80
CA GLN A 34 15.72 -2.52 -6.17
C GLN A 34 14.39 -3.22 -6.41
N ILE A 35 13.85 -3.89 -5.39
CA ILE A 35 12.49 -4.44 -5.48
C ILE A 35 11.49 -3.29 -5.70
N ILE A 36 11.62 -2.18 -4.96
CA ILE A 36 10.74 -1.01 -5.14
C ILE A 36 10.87 -0.46 -6.57
N ARG A 37 12.09 -0.26 -7.08
CA ARG A 37 12.32 0.23 -8.46
C ARG A 37 11.69 -0.68 -9.51
N ARG A 38 11.78 -2.00 -9.34
CA ARG A 38 11.14 -2.98 -10.23
C ARG A 38 9.61 -2.83 -10.24
N GLN A 39 8.99 -2.64 -9.06
CA GLN A 39 7.55 -2.43 -8.98
C GLN A 39 7.11 -1.12 -9.62
N ILE A 40 7.91 -0.04 -9.49
CA ILE A 40 7.66 1.23 -10.18
C ILE A 40 7.73 1.04 -11.71
N ALA A 41 8.76 0.35 -12.20
CA ALA A 41 8.96 0.11 -13.62
C ALA A 41 7.83 -0.69 -14.28
N ALA A 42 7.15 -1.56 -13.52
CA ALA A 42 5.97 -2.30 -13.99
C ALA A 42 4.77 -1.39 -14.31
N LEU A 43 4.74 -0.17 -13.75
CA LEU A 43 3.65 0.80 -13.95
C LEU A 43 4.03 1.96 -14.88
N LYS A 44 5.13 1.84 -15.64
CA LYS A 44 5.65 2.89 -16.54
C LYS A 44 4.69 3.39 -17.62
N GLN A 45 3.60 2.65 -17.88
CA GLN A 45 2.60 3.00 -18.89
C GLN A 45 1.62 4.08 -18.40
N PHE A 46 1.46 4.21 -17.07
CA PHE A 46 0.64 5.25 -16.47
C PHE A 46 1.36 6.60 -16.56
N ASP A 47 0.61 7.67 -16.82
CA ASP A 47 1.18 9.02 -16.91
C ASP A 47 1.73 9.47 -15.55
N VAL A 48 1.07 9.04 -14.47
CA VAL A 48 1.47 9.29 -13.09
C VAL A 48 1.32 8.03 -12.27
N VAL A 49 2.41 7.63 -11.62
CA VAL A 49 2.37 6.74 -10.46
C VAL A 49 2.42 7.64 -9.23
N ARG A 50 1.40 7.58 -8.37
CA ARG A 50 1.30 8.35 -7.12
C ARG A 50 1.34 7.41 -5.92
N PHE A 51 2.47 7.35 -5.23
CA PHE A 51 2.64 6.42 -4.12
C PHE A 51 1.73 6.79 -2.94
N ALA A 52 0.88 5.85 -2.53
CA ALA A 52 0.07 5.96 -1.32
C ALA A 52 0.93 5.73 -0.08
N GLN A 53 1.52 6.81 0.47
CA GLN A 53 2.59 6.72 1.46
C GLN A 53 2.18 6.08 2.79
N LYS A 54 0.88 6.07 3.13
CA LYS A 54 0.33 5.31 4.27
C LYS A 54 0.76 3.83 4.31
N ALA A 55 1.19 3.27 3.17
CA ALA A 55 1.74 1.91 3.12
C ALA A 55 3.18 1.81 3.66
N CYS A 56 4.02 2.83 3.47
CA CYS A 56 5.40 2.90 3.99
C CYS A 56 5.92 4.35 3.92
N SER A 57 5.88 5.07 5.04
CA SER A 57 6.09 6.54 5.07
C SER A 57 7.49 6.98 5.54
N ASN A 58 8.50 6.11 5.39
CA ASN A 58 9.88 6.50 5.68
C ASN A 58 10.36 7.52 4.64
N ILE A 59 10.87 8.69 5.08
CA ILE A 59 11.25 9.79 4.19
C ILE A 59 12.36 9.42 3.19
N HIS A 60 13.20 8.43 3.49
CA HIS A 60 14.23 7.93 2.56
C HIS A 60 13.60 7.08 1.45
N ILE A 61 12.54 6.32 1.74
CA ILE A 61 11.76 5.60 0.72
C ILE A 61 10.97 6.59 -0.12
N LEU A 62 10.39 7.63 0.48
CA LEU A 62 9.73 8.71 -0.27
C LEU A 62 10.71 9.45 -1.19
N ARG A 63 11.94 9.68 -0.72
CA ARG A 63 13.01 10.24 -1.55
C ARG A 63 13.35 9.33 -2.73
N LEU A 64 13.46 8.01 -2.49
CA LEU A 64 13.64 7.02 -3.55
C LEU A 64 12.48 7.07 -4.57
N MET A 65 11.22 7.15 -4.12
CA MET A 65 10.06 7.29 -5.01
C MET A 65 10.20 8.53 -5.90
N ARG A 66 10.48 9.69 -5.29
CA ARG A 66 10.70 10.96 -6.01
C ARG A 66 11.84 10.87 -7.02
N GLU A 67 12.95 10.24 -6.66
CA GLU A 67 14.10 10.03 -7.56
C GLU A 67 13.76 9.14 -8.76
N GLN A 68 12.70 8.34 -8.68
CA GLN A 68 12.16 7.54 -9.80
C GLN A 68 11.00 8.25 -10.53
N GLY A 69 10.71 9.51 -10.22
CA GLY A 69 9.62 10.29 -10.83
C GLY A 69 8.23 9.98 -10.29
N VAL A 70 8.11 9.17 -9.23
CA VAL A 70 6.85 8.83 -8.58
C VAL A 70 6.37 10.01 -7.73
N LYS A 71 5.11 10.40 -7.89
CA LYS A 71 4.43 11.43 -7.07
C LYS A 71 3.94 10.83 -5.75
N VAL A 72 3.36 11.61 -4.86
CA VAL A 72 2.90 11.11 -3.56
C VAL A 72 1.47 11.53 -3.24
N ASP A 73 0.72 10.59 -2.66
CA ASP A 73 -0.59 10.81 -2.03
C ASP A 73 -0.38 10.89 -0.51
N SER A 74 -0.94 11.93 0.12
CA SER A 74 -0.85 12.17 1.56
C SER A 74 -2.26 12.19 2.16
N VAL A 75 -2.50 11.38 3.20
CA VAL A 75 -3.83 11.28 3.82
C VAL A 75 -3.92 11.93 5.21
N SER A 76 -2.88 12.67 5.61
CA SER A 76 -2.85 13.46 6.85
C SER A 76 -1.86 14.61 6.75
N LEU A 77 -1.96 15.60 7.64
CA LEU A 77 -0.96 16.66 7.77
C LEU A 77 0.46 16.10 8.00
N GLY A 78 0.60 15.07 8.84
CA GLY A 78 1.90 14.43 9.07
C GLY A 78 2.50 13.79 7.82
N GLU A 79 1.66 13.31 6.91
CA GLU A 79 2.09 12.77 5.61
C GLU A 79 2.47 13.88 4.61
N ILE A 80 1.80 15.04 4.66
CA ILE A 80 2.24 16.23 3.91
C ILE A 80 3.65 16.62 4.36
N GLU A 81 3.90 16.74 5.67
CA GLU A 81 5.22 17.12 6.17
C GLU A 81 6.31 16.09 5.85
N ARG A 82 5.97 14.79 5.80
CA ARG A 82 6.88 13.74 5.33
C ARG A 82 7.22 13.88 3.86
N ALA A 83 6.25 14.21 3.01
CA ALA A 83 6.48 14.46 1.60
C ALA A 83 7.40 15.68 1.39
N LEU A 84 7.15 16.77 2.11
CA LEU A 84 8.02 17.96 2.10
C LEU A 84 9.46 17.61 2.55
N ALA A 85 9.61 16.85 3.64
CA ALA A 85 10.90 16.39 4.14
C ALA A 85 11.65 15.45 3.16
N ALA A 86 10.92 14.72 2.31
CA ALA A 86 11.49 13.89 1.25
C ALA A 86 11.91 14.70 0.00
N GLY A 87 11.63 16.01 -0.02
CA GLY A 87 12.01 16.95 -1.07
C GLY A 87 10.97 17.11 -2.17
N TYR A 88 9.72 16.70 -1.97
CA TYR A 88 8.62 17.13 -2.84
C TYR A 88 8.33 18.62 -2.58
N ASN A 89 8.07 19.39 -3.65
CA ASN A 89 7.94 20.84 -3.55
C ASN A 89 6.69 21.35 -4.31
N PRO A 90 5.59 21.65 -3.60
CA PRO A 90 4.36 22.17 -4.20
C PRO A 90 4.52 23.49 -4.95
N GLN A 91 5.51 24.33 -4.59
CA GLN A 91 5.72 25.62 -5.25
C GLN A 91 6.27 25.47 -6.67
N THR A 92 7.13 24.46 -6.90
CA THR A 92 7.70 24.19 -8.23
C THR A 92 6.92 23.12 -8.99
N HIS A 93 6.33 22.17 -8.28
CA HIS A 93 5.58 21.05 -8.84
C HIS A 93 4.25 20.87 -8.06
N PRO A 94 3.21 21.67 -8.38
CA PRO A 94 1.97 21.70 -7.60
C PRO A 94 1.24 20.35 -7.51
N ASP A 95 1.42 19.46 -8.49
CA ASP A 95 0.75 18.16 -8.54
C ASP A 95 1.54 17.02 -7.87
N ASP A 96 2.76 17.28 -7.40
CA ASP A 96 3.62 16.24 -6.81
C ASP A 96 3.05 15.66 -5.52
N ILE A 97 2.37 16.50 -4.74
CA ILE A 97 1.64 16.09 -3.53
C ILE A 97 0.16 16.31 -3.80
N VAL A 98 -0.67 15.30 -3.51
CA VAL A 98 -2.12 15.46 -3.40
C VAL A 98 -2.50 15.08 -1.97
N PHE A 99 -3.35 15.90 -1.32
CA PHE A 99 -3.94 15.55 -0.04
C PHE A 99 -5.28 14.85 -0.25
N THR A 100 -5.42 13.60 0.19
CA THR A 100 -6.64 12.80 -0.01
C THR A 100 -7.24 12.38 1.32
N ALA A 101 -8.48 12.80 1.61
CA ALA A 101 -9.19 12.39 2.80
C ALA A 101 -10.72 12.49 2.63
N ASP A 102 -11.46 11.94 3.59
CA ASP A 102 -12.92 12.11 3.66
C ASP A 102 -13.32 13.28 4.59
N VAL A 103 -12.38 13.78 5.39
CA VAL A 103 -12.51 14.92 6.30
C VAL A 103 -11.20 15.70 6.34
N ILE A 104 -11.25 16.97 6.72
CA ILE A 104 -10.08 17.83 6.86
C ILE A 104 -10.18 18.63 8.16
N ASP A 105 -9.07 18.77 8.89
CA ASP A 105 -9.01 19.58 10.12
C ASP A 105 -8.45 20.97 9.83
N GLN A 106 -8.57 21.87 10.81
CA GLN A 106 -8.16 23.28 10.67
C GLN A 106 -6.69 23.43 10.30
N ALA A 107 -5.79 22.66 10.93
CA ALA A 107 -4.36 22.74 10.65
C ALA A 107 -4.03 22.26 9.22
N THR A 108 -4.71 21.22 8.75
CA THR A 108 -4.55 20.72 7.39
C THR A 108 -5.14 21.71 6.37
N LEU A 109 -6.31 22.30 6.65
CA LEU A 109 -6.92 23.35 5.83
C LEU A 109 -5.96 24.52 5.63
N GLU A 110 -5.38 25.03 6.72
CA GLU A 110 -4.39 26.11 6.68
C GLU A 110 -3.18 25.71 5.83
N ARG A 111 -2.65 24.49 6.03
CA ARG A 111 -1.43 24.03 5.36
C ARG A 111 -1.61 23.78 3.86
N VAL A 112 -2.70 23.14 3.44
CA VAL A 112 -2.97 22.92 2.00
C VAL A 112 -3.29 24.23 1.30
N SER A 113 -3.96 25.17 1.98
CA SER A 113 -4.22 26.52 1.46
C SER A 113 -2.94 27.32 1.31
N GLU A 114 -2.06 27.32 2.31
CA GLU A 114 -0.75 27.99 2.30
C GLU A 114 0.12 27.50 1.13
N LEU A 115 0.22 26.18 0.97
CA LEU A 115 1.11 25.56 -0.01
C LEU A 115 0.45 25.32 -1.38
N GLN A 116 -0.85 25.61 -1.51
CA GLN A 116 -1.66 25.33 -2.70
C GLN A 116 -1.57 23.86 -3.14
N ILE A 117 -1.54 22.94 -2.17
CA ILE A 117 -1.51 21.49 -2.40
C ILE A 117 -2.91 21.05 -2.85
N PRO A 118 -3.09 20.44 -4.04
CA PRO A 118 -4.39 19.97 -4.48
C PRO A 118 -5.05 19.00 -3.49
N VAL A 119 -6.36 19.16 -3.31
CA VAL A 119 -7.14 18.38 -2.35
C VAL A 119 -8.09 17.44 -3.07
N ASN A 120 -7.98 16.15 -2.80
CA ASN A 120 -8.90 15.11 -3.22
C ASN A 120 -9.95 14.88 -2.14
N ALA A 121 -11.09 15.56 -2.28
CA ALA A 121 -12.15 15.59 -1.29
C ALA A 121 -13.04 14.34 -1.39
N GLY A 122 -13.20 13.66 -0.25
CA GLY A 122 -14.06 12.49 -0.10
C GLY A 122 -15.41 12.77 0.53
N SER A 123 -15.75 14.03 0.82
CA SER A 123 -17.10 14.44 1.25
C SER A 123 -17.42 15.85 0.77
N VAL A 124 -18.72 16.14 0.59
CA VAL A 124 -19.21 17.47 0.20
C VAL A 124 -18.91 18.50 1.30
N ASP A 125 -19.02 18.12 2.57
CA ASP A 125 -18.70 18.98 3.71
C ASP A 125 -17.21 19.38 3.72
N MET A 126 -16.30 18.43 3.48
CA MET A 126 -14.87 18.72 3.36
C MET A 126 -14.57 19.67 2.19
N LEU A 127 -15.27 19.48 1.07
CA LEU A 127 -15.14 20.35 -0.11
C LEU A 127 -15.62 21.78 0.18
N ASP A 128 -16.72 21.94 0.91
CA ASP A 128 -17.26 23.25 1.29
C ASP A 128 -16.36 23.96 2.31
N GLN A 129 -15.86 23.24 3.32
CA GLN A 129 -14.87 23.77 4.29
C GLN A 129 -13.63 24.31 3.61
N LEU A 130 -13.09 23.58 2.63
CA LEU A 130 -11.95 24.03 1.83
C LEU A 130 -12.29 25.28 1.02
N GLY A 131 -13.43 25.28 0.32
CA GLY A 131 -13.82 26.40 -0.53
C GLY A 131 -14.08 27.69 0.22
N GLN A 132 -14.58 27.63 1.46
CA GLN A 132 -14.79 28.80 2.31
C GLN A 132 -13.47 29.52 2.67
N VAL A 133 -12.37 28.79 2.88
CA VAL A 133 -11.08 29.35 3.29
C VAL A 133 -10.09 29.53 2.14
N SER A 134 -10.27 28.78 1.05
CA SER A 134 -9.45 28.85 -0.15
C SER A 134 -10.32 28.81 -1.42
N PRO A 135 -11.04 29.90 -1.75
CA PRO A 135 -11.77 29.98 -3.02
C PRO A 135 -10.81 29.78 -4.21
N GLY A 136 -11.27 29.11 -5.27
CA GLY A 136 -10.40 28.80 -6.40
C GLY A 136 -9.49 27.58 -6.22
N HIS A 137 -9.56 26.88 -5.09
CA HIS A 137 -8.66 25.74 -4.81
C HIS A 137 -8.75 24.66 -5.88
N ARG A 138 -7.61 24.05 -6.19
CA ARG A 138 -7.51 22.92 -7.11
C ARG A 138 -7.94 21.63 -6.41
N VAL A 139 -9.03 21.03 -6.88
CA VAL A 139 -9.66 19.90 -6.22
C VAL A 139 -9.79 18.68 -7.12
N TRP A 140 -9.68 17.51 -6.50
CA TRP A 140 -10.16 16.26 -7.04
C TRP A 140 -11.41 15.83 -6.27
N LEU A 141 -12.28 15.07 -6.92
CA LEU A 141 -13.41 14.43 -6.25
C LEU A 141 -13.16 12.92 -6.15
N ARG A 142 -13.12 12.40 -4.91
CA ARG A 142 -13.13 10.97 -4.66
C ARG A 142 -14.57 10.48 -4.70
N VAL A 143 -14.92 9.66 -5.68
CA VAL A 143 -16.29 9.16 -5.88
C VAL A 143 -16.43 7.75 -5.33
N ASN A 144 -17.54 7.51 -4.63
CA ASN A 144 -18.03 6.18 -4.28
C ASN A 144 -19.07 5.74 -5.32
N PRO A 145 -18.78 4.74 -6.18
CA PRO A 145 -19.62 4.37 -7.32
C PRO A 145 -20.83 3.51 -6.95
N GLY A 146 -21.15 3.35 -5.66
CA GLY A 146 -22.29 2.55 -5.21
C GLY A 146 -21.95 1.11 -4.82
N PHE A 147 -20.74 0.66 -5.14
CA PHE A 147 -20.22 -0.66 -4.82
C PHE A 147 -18.75 -0.58 -4.42
N GLY A 148 -18.22 -1.64 -3.82
CA GLY A 148 -16.83 -1.71 -3.44
C GLY A 148 -16.32 -3.13 -3.36
N HIS A 149 -15.05 -3.26 -2.97
CA HIS A 149 -14.37 -4.55 -2.85
C HIS A 149 -13.64 -4.64 -1.51
N GLY A 150 -13.72 -5.80 -0.88
CA GLY A 150 -13.05 -6.04 0.40
C GLY A 150 -13.52 -7.34 1.05
N HIS A 151 -12.60 -8.03 1.72
CA HIS A 151 -12.88 -9.31 2.38
C HIS A 151 -13.74 -9.17 3.66
N SER A 152 -13.97 -7.94 4.15
CA SER A 152 -14.79 -7.62 5.32
C SER A 152 -15.47 -6.26 5.16
N GLN A 153 -16.54 -6.01 5.94
CA GLN A 153 -17.20 -4.69 6.01
C GLN A 153 -16.21 -3.56 6.32
N LYS A 154 -15.19 -3.82 7.15
CA LYS A 154 -14.17 -2.83 7.55
C LYS A 154 -13.15 -2.50 6.47
N THR A 155 -12.98 -3.40 5.50
CA THR A 155 -12.03 -3.25 4.38
C THR A 155 -12.74 -2.90 3.09
N ASN A 156 -14.07 -2.71 3.11
CA ASN A 156 -14.81 -2.32 1.93
C ASN A 156 -14.54 -0.83 1.66
N THR A 157 -14.01 -0.57 0.48
CA THR A 157 -13.51 0.72 0.03
C THR A 157 -14.57 1.53 -0.73
N GLY A 158 -15.74 0.95 -1.02
CA GLY A 158 -16.88 1.57 -1.68
C GLY A 158 -18.21 0.90 -1.33
N GLY A 159 -19.32 1.41 -1.86
CA GLY A 159 -20.68 0.98 -1.50
C GLY A 159 -21.19 1.58 -0.20
N GLU A 160 -22.45 1.28 0.15
CA GLU A 160 -23.19 1.92 1.25
C GLU A 160 -22.57 1.71 2.63
N ASN A 161 -21.80 0.64 2.79
CA ASN A 161 -21.12 0.31 4.05
C ASN A 161 -19.72 0.93 4.15
N SER A 162 -19.31 1.75 3.18
CA SER A 162 -18.02 2.44 3.15
C SER A 162 -18.20 3.91 3.47
N LYS A 163 -17.35 4.43 4.37
CA LYS A 163 -17.31 5.87 4.70
C LYS A 163 -16.60 6.73 3.64
N HIS A 164 -16.14 6.10 2.56
CA HIS A 164 -15.14 6.69 1.68
C HIS A 164 -15.76 7.28 0.42
N GLY A 165 -15.37 8.51 0.11
CA GLY A 165 -15.76 9.20 -1.12
C GLY A 165 -17.19 9.77 -1.09
N ILE A 166 -17.41 10.76 -1.96
CA ILE A 166 -18.72 11.35 -2.22
C ILE A 166 -19.58 10.29 -2.88
N TRP A 167 -20.75 10.03 -2.32
CA TRP A 167 -21.70 9.10 -2.91
C TRP A 167 -22.10 9.59 -4.31
N TYR A 168 -22.14 8.70 -5.30
CA TYR A 168 -22.31 9.12 -6.69
C TYR A 168 -23.57 9.97 -6.95
N THR A 169 -24.66 9.77 -6.21
CA THR A 169 -25.87 10.61 -6.35
C THR A 169 -25.74 11.99 -5.71
N ASP A 170 -24.70 12.23 -4.91
CA ASP A 170 -24.41 13.52 -4.26
C ASP A 170 -23.44 14.38 -5.08
N LEU A 171 -22.99 13.89 -6.25
CA LEU A 171 -22.19 14.68 -7.18
C LEU A 171 -22.83 16.03 -7.58
N PRO A 172 -24.15 16.14 -7.82
CA PRO A 172 -24.79 17.45 -8.05
C PRO A 172 -24.58 18.42 -6.89
N ALA A 173 -24.64 17.96 -5.64
CA ALA A 173 -24.36 18.81 -4.48
C ALA A 173 -22.88 19.21 -4.40
N ALA A 174 -21.96 18.32 -4.78
CA ALA A 174 -20.54 18.67 -4.91
C ALA A 174 -20.30 19.73 -5.99
N LEU A 175 -21.05 19.68 -7.11
CA LEU A 175 -20.99 20.69 -8.17
C LEU A 175 -21.45 22.06 -7.67
N ASP A 176 -22.54 22.12 -6.89
CA ASP A 176 -23.01 23.37 -6.30
C ASP A 176 -21.94 24.03 -5.42
N VAL A 177 -21.18 23.22 -4.66
CA VAL A 177 -20.06 23.70 -3.83
C VAL A 177 -18.89 24.19 -4.71
N ILE A 178 -18.53 23.43 -5.76
CA ILE A 178 -17.48 23.83 -6.71
C ILE A 178 -17.81 25.18 -7.33
N GLN A 179 -19.05 25.38 -7.79
CA GLN A 179 -19.50 26.62 -8.41
C GLN A 179 -19.52 27.78 -7.41
N ARG A 180 -20.03 27.55 -6.19
CA ARG A 180 -20.13 28.57 -5.13
C ARG A 180 -18.78 29.15 -4.74
N HIS A 181 -17.76 28.32 -4.63
CA HIS A 181 -16.41 28.74 -4.20
C HIS A 181 -15.40 28.85 -5.36
N HIS A 182 -15.89 28.77 -6.59
CA HIS A 182 -15.08 28.81 -7.81
C HIS A 182 -13.93 27.78 -7.84
N LEU A 183 -14.12 26.61 -7.22
CA LEU A 183 -13.10 25.57 -7.16
C LEU A 183 -12.72 25.09 -8.56
N GLN A 184 -11.46 24.71 -8.74
CA GLN A 184 -10.93 24.23 -10.00
C GLN A 184 -10.89 22.70 -9.98
N LEU A 185 -11.81 22.06 -10.69
CA LEU A 185 -11.83 20.60 -10.81
C LEU A 185 -10.64 20.12 -11.66
N VAL A 186 -9.68 19.45 -11.01
CA VAL A 186 -8.51 18.86 -11.65
C VAL A 186 -8.83 17.47 -12.18
N GLY A 187 -9.58 16.68 -11.41
CA GLY A 187 -9.83 15.29 -11.78
C GLY A 187 -10.82 14.56 -10.88
N ILE A 188 -11.19 13.35 -11.33
CA ILE A 188 -12.06 12.43 -10.60
C ILE A 188 -11.26 11.18 -10.24
N HIS A 189 -11.47 10.69 -9.02
CA HIS A 189 -10.72 9.60 -8.43
C HIS A 189 -11.66 8.54 -7.86
N MET A 190 -11.32 7.26 -8.07
CA MET A 190 -11.98 6.14 -7.39
C MET A 190 -10.92 5.23 -6.76
N HIS A 191 -11.05 4.95 -5.46
CA HIS A 191 -10.20 3.98 -4.76
C HIS A 191 -11.04 2.81 -4.28
N ILE A 192 -11.18 1.79 -5.12
CA ILE A 192 -11.92 0.58 -4.78
C ILE A 192 -10.99 -0.61 -4.53
N GLY A 193 -10.02 -0.84 -5.42
CA GLY A 193 -9.06 -1.92 -5.26
C GLY A 193 -9.61 -3.29 -5.65
N SER A 194 -9.24 -3.75 -6.83
CA SER A 194 -9.76 -5.00 -7.41
C SER A 194 -8.81 -6.19 -7.27
N GLY A 195 -7.60 -6.01 -6.74
CA GLY A 195 -6.62 -7.08 -6.64
C GLY A 195 -6.30 -7.71 -8.00
N VAL A 196 -6.63 -8.98 -8.19
CA VAL A 196 -6.55 -9.70 -9.48
C VAL A 196 -7.93 -10.02 -10.08
N ASP A 197 -9.01 -9.50 -9.50
CA ASP A 197 -10.36 -9.63 -10.06
C ASP A 197 -10.55 -8.60 -11.19
N TYR A 198 -10.18 -9.00 -12.41
CA TYR A 198 -10.25 -8.14 -13.58
C TYR A 198 -11.70 -7.84 -14.02
N ALA A 199 -12.66 -8.71 -13.72
CA ALA A 199 -14.07 -8.44 -13.98
C ALA A 199 -14.58 -7.31 -13.07
N HIS A 200 -14.20 -7.33 -11.80
CA HIS A 200 -14.48 -6.22 -10.89
C HIS A 200 -13.74 -4.94 -11.30
N LEU A 201 -12.49 -5.04 -11.79
CA LEU A 201 -11.76 -3.88 -12.33
C LEU A 201 -12.48 -3.23 -13.52
N GLU A 202 -13.02 -4.04 -14.43
CA GLU A 202 -13.81 -3.54 -15.57
C GLU A 202 -15.08 -2.81 -15.10
N GLN A 203 -15.76 -3.31 -14.06
CA GLN A 203 -16.91 -2.62 -13.45
C GLN A 203 -16.52 -1.24 -12.90
N VAL A 204 -15.37 -1.14 -12.20
CA VAL A 204 -14.86 0.14 -11.68
C VAL A 204 -14.51 1.10 -12.83
N CYS A 205 -13.87 0.61 -13.89
CA CYS A 205 -13.56 1.42 -15.08
C CYS A 205 -14.83 1.96 -15.74
N GLY A 206 -15.84 1.10 -15.93
CA GLY A 206 -17.14 1.48 -16.49
C GLY A 206 -17.90 2.47 -15.59
N ALA A 207 -17.78 2.34 -14.26
CA ALA A 207 -18.33 3.31 -13.32
C ALA A 207 -17.62 4.66 -13.42
N MET A 208 -16.29 4.71 -13.50
CA MET A 208 -15.53 5.95 -13.70
C MET A 208 -16.02 6.69 -14.95
N VAL A 209 -16.07 6.00 -16.09
CA VAL A 209 -16.56 6.59 -17.34
C VAL A 209 -17.96 7.17 -17.17
N ARG A 210 -18.89 6.37 -16.62
CA ARG A 210 -20.27 6.80 -16.43
C ARG A 210 -20.36 8.05 -15.56
N GLN A 211 -19.69 8.05 -14.41
CA GLN A 211 -19.73 9.17 -13.49
C GLN A 211 -19.12 10.44 -14.09
N VAL A 212 -18.01 10.33 -14.83
CA VAL A 212 -17.41 11.50 -15.49
C VAL A 212 -18.34 12.07 -16.57
N LEU A 213 -18.92 11.22 -17.43
CA LEU A 213 -19.83 11.64 -18.50
C LEU A 213 -21.13 12.24 -17.95
N GLU A 214 -21.71 11.64 -16.91
CA GLU A 214 -22.94 12.12 -16.27
C GLU A 214 -22.71 13.42 -15.47
N PHE A 215 -21.53 13.58 -14.86
CA PHE A 215 -21.18 14.80 -14.13
C PHE A 215 -20.99 16.01 -15.07
N GLY A 216 -20.55 15.75 -16.31
CA GLY A 216 -20.55 16.73 -17.39
C GLY A 216 -19.64 17.95 -17.16
N GLN A 217 -18.63 17.81 -16.29
CA GLN A 217 -17.64 18.85 -16.02
C GLN A 217 -16.31 18.54 -16.72
N ASP A 218 -15.62 19.60 -17.15
CA ASP A 218 -14.28 19.47 -17.69
C ASP A 218 -13.26 19.09 -16.60
N LEU A 219 -12.26 18.28 -16.95
CA LEU A 219 -11.21 17.83 -16.03
C LEU A 219 -9.93 17.44 -16.78
N GLN A 220 -8.80 17.46 -16.07
CA GLN A 220 -7.49 17.22 -16.65
C GLN A 220 -6.98 15.80 -16.44
N ALA A 221 -7.55 15.07 -15.47
CA ALA A 221 -7.05 13.76 -15.07
C ALA A 221 -8.10 12.86 -14.43
N ILE A 222 -7.88 11.55 -14.51
CA ILE A 222 -8.58 10.55 -13.70
C ILE A 222 -7.57 9.70 -12.94
N SER A 223 -7.96 9.23 -11.75
CA SER A 223 -7.13 8.33 -10.95
C SER A 223 -7.81 6.97 -10.77
N ALA A 224 -7.08 5.92 -11.12
CA ALA A 224 -7.45 4.52 -10.91
C ALA A 224 -7.48 4.10 -9.43
N GLY A 225 -7.01 4.98 -8.54
CA GLY A 225 -6.78 4.66 -7.15
C GLY A 225 -5.76 3.52 -7.01
N GLY A 226 -5.86 2.78 -5.91
CA GLY A 226 -4.91 1.74 -5.56
C GLY A 226 -5.53 0.35 -5.47
N GLY A 227 -5.02 -0.47 -4.56
CA GLY A 227 -5.57 -1.79 -4.27
C GLY A 227 -5.11 -2.91 -5.19
N LEU A 228 -4.04 -2.70 -5.95
CA LEU A 228 -3.29 -3.78 -6.59
C LEU A 228 -2.81 -4.75 -5.49
N SER A 229 -3.17 -6.01 -5.63
CA SER A 229 -2.78 -7.07 -4.70
C SER A 229 -1.32 -7.46 -4.93
N ILE A 230 -0.76 -8.20 -3.97
CA ILE A 230 0.51 -8.89 -4.14
C ILE A 230 0.36 -10.32 -3.61
N PRO A 231 1.02 -11.31 -4.24
CA PRO A 231 0.96 -12.69 -3.80
C PRO A 231 1.79 -12.86 -2.52
N TYR A 232 1.10 -13.01 -1.40
CA TYR A 232 1.66 -13.26 -0.08
C TYR A 232 1.95 -14.73 0.16
N GLN A 233 1.15 -15.62 -0.43
CA GLN A 233 1.35 -17.07 -0.36
C GLN A 233 1.95 -17.60 -1.65
N GLN A 234 2.63 -18.73 -1.54
CA GLN A 234 3.16 -19.43 -2.71
C GLN A 234 2.00 -19.92 -3.59
N GLY A 235 2.06 -19.61 -4.89
CA GLY A 235 1.03 -19.98 -5.86
C GLY A 235 -0.11 -18.97 -6.02
N GLU A 236 -0.15 -17.89 -5.22
CA GLU A 236 -1.05 -16.77 -5.49
C GLU A 236 -0.64 -16.02 -6.77
N GLU A 237 -1.62 -15.53 -7.50
CA GLU A 237 -1.43 -14.79 -8.74
C GLU A 237 -0.86 -13.39 -8.48
N ALA A 238 0.06 -12.95 -9.34
CA ALA A 238 0.56 -11.59 -9.34
C ALA A 238 -0.30 -10.72 -10.27
N VAL A 239 -0.45 -9.44 -9.93
CA VAL A 239 -1.16 -8.48 -10.77
C VAL A 239 -0.47 -8.35 -12.13
N ASP A 240 -1.25 -8.49 -13.20
CA ASP A 240 -0.87 -8.13 -14.56
C ASP A 240 -1.06 -6.62 -14.76
N THR A 241 0.04 -5.89 -14.75
CA THR A 241 0.05 -4.43 -14.90
C THR A 241 -0.29 -3.98 -16.32
N GLU A 242 -0.06 -4.80 -17.34
CA GLU A 242 -0.42 -4.50 -18.72
C GLU A 242 -1.94 -4.60 -18.91
N HIS A 243 -2.55 -5.64 -18.36
CA HIS A 243 -4.00 -5.79 -18.37
C HIS A 243 -4.69 -4.67 -17.56
N TYR A 244 -4.15 -4.33 -16.38
CA TYR A 244 -4.63 -3.19 -15.59
C TYR A 244 -4.60 -1.88 -16.38
N TYR A 245 -3.47 -1.60 -17.05
CA TYR A 245 -3.33 -0.41 -17.88
C TYR A 245 -4.31 -0.41 -19.05
N GLY A 246 -4.50 -1.54 -19.73
CA GLY A 246 -5.41 -1.65 -20.88
C GLY A 246 -6.85 -1.25 -20.53
N LEU A 247 -7.39 -1.75 -19.42
CA LEU A 247 -8.75 -1.44 -18.96
C LEU A 247 -8.90 0.04 -18.57
N TRP A 248 -7.97 0.58 -17.79
CA TRP A 248 -8.01 1.98 -17.39
C TRP A 248 -7.73 2.95 -18.53
N ASN A 249 -6.86 2.58 -19.46
CA ASN A 249 -6.58 3.39 -20.65
C ASN A 249 -7.80 3.45 -21.56
N ALA A 250 -8.53 2.35 -21.74
CA ALA A 250 -9.78 2.35 -22.50
C ALA A 250 -10.83 3.31 -21.88
N ALA A 251 -10.96 3.29 -20.55
CA ALA A 251 -11.80 4.25 -19.83
C ALA A 251 -11.33 5.70 -20.03
N ARG A 252 -10.03 5.97 -19.87
CA ARG A 252 -9.41 7.28 -20.10
C ARG A 252 -9.66 7.79 -21.52
N GLU A 253 -9.53 6.94 -22.54
CA GLU A 253 -9.76 7.31 -23.94
C GLU A 253 -11.21 7.67 -24.22
N GLN A 254 -12.18 6.95 -23.63
CA GLN A 254 -13.59 7.29 -23.77
C GLN A 254 -13.90 8.65 -23.14
N ILE A 255 -13.33 8.93 -21.97
CA ILE A 255 -13.46 10.22 -21.28
C ILE A 255 -12.80 11.34 -22.10
N ALA A 256 -11.57 11.14 -22.58
CA ALA A 256 -10.86 12.11 -23.41
C ALA A 256 -11.62 12.44 -24.70
N ARG A 257 -12.25 11.44 -25.34
CA ARG A 257 -13.12 11.67 -26.52
C ARG A 257 -14.36 12.51 -26.17
N HIS A 258 -14.93 12.32 -24.98
CA HIS A 258 -16.07 13.11 -24.52
C HIS A 258 -15.69 14.56 -24.24
N LEU A 259 -14.54 14.79 -23.59
CA LEU A 259 -14.05 16.14 -23.24
C LEU A 259 -13.39 16.88 -24.43
N GLY A 260 -12.98 16.16 -25.48
CA GLY A 260 -12.37 16.75 -26.66
C GLY A 260 -10.88 17.11 -26.51
N HIS A 261 -10.23 16.68 -25.42
CA HIS A 261 -8.79 16.86 -25.20
C HIS A 261 -8.17 15.67 -24.45
N PRO A 262 -6.83 15.53 -24.43
CA PRO A 262 -6.16 14.47 -23.68
C PRO A 262 -6.39 14.56 -22.17
N VAL A 263 -6.57 13.40 -21.52
CA VAL A 263 -6.77 13.27 -20.06
C VAL A 263 -5.66 12.41 -19.47
N LYS A 264 -5.03 12.89 -18.40
CA LYS A 264 -3.99 12.14 -17.67
C LYS A 264 -4.59 10.97 -16.91
N LEU A 265 -3.89 9.83 -16.90
CA LEU A 265 -4.25 8.65 -16.14
C LEU A 265 -3.26 8.44 -14.98
N GLU A 266 -3.73 8.65 -13.75
CA GLU A 266 -2.97 8.36 -12.53
C GLU A 266 -3.33 6.97 -11.96
N ILE A 267 -2.35 6.35 -11.28
CA ILE A 267 -2.57 5.17 -10.44
C ILE A 267 -1.92 5.37 -9.07
N GLU A 268 -2.58 4.91 -8.01
CA GLU A 268 -2.22 5.16 -6.61
C GLU A 268 -1.83 3.89 -5.82
N PRO A 269 -0.80 3.13 -6.25
CA PRO A 269 -0.38 1.93 -5.56
C PRO A 269 0.29 2.29 -4.23
N GLY A 270 -0.10 1.60 -3.16
CA GLY A 270 0.65 1.56 -1.90
C GLY A 270 1.35 0.22 -1.74
N ARG A 271 0.56 -0.80 -1.39
CA ARG A 271 1.02 -2.18 -1.15
C ARG A 271 1.88 -2.74 -2.28
N PHE A 272 1.45 -2.56 -3.53
CA PHE A 272 2.12 -3.12 -4.70
C PHE A 272 3.58 -2.63 -4.87
N LEU A 273 3.88 -1.39 -4.50
CA LEU A 273 5.23 -0.83 -4.64
C LEU A 273 6.20 -1.32 -3.57
N VAL A 274 5.73 -1.54 -2.34
CA VAL A 274 6.64 -1.71 -1.18
C VAL A 274 6.51 -3.03 -0.45
N ALA A 275 5.40 -3.76 -0.56
CA ALA A 275 5.12 -4.90 0.33
C ALA A 275 6.12 -6.06 0.17
N GLN A 276 6.58 -6.34 -1.05
CA GLN A 276 7.57 -7.39 -1.32
C GLN A 276 9.01 -6.93 -1.05
N SER A 277 9.23 -5.63 -0.88
CA SER A 277 10.57 -5.08 -0.62
C SER A 277 11.00 -5.21 0.84
N GLY A 278 10.05 -5.35 1.76
CA GLY A 278 10.29 -5.29 3.20
C GLY A 278 10.28 -6.65 3.87
N VAL A 279 11.13 -6.82 4.88
CA VAL A 279 11.09 -7.94 5.86
C VAL A 279 11.25 -7.40 7.27
N LEU A 280 10.65 -8.09 8.25
CA LEU A 280 10.87 -7.87 9.67
C LEU A 280 11.76 -8.99 10.21
N ILE A 281 12.94 -8.63 10.71
CA ILE A 281 13.83 -9.59 11.38
C ILE A 281 13.56 -9.56 12.88
N THR A 282 13.41 -10.73 13.48
CA THR A 282 13.11 -10.89 14.91
C THR A 282 13.88 -12.07 15.51
N GLN A 283 14.18 -12.00 16.80
CA GLN A 283 14.91 -13.03 17.52
C GLN A 283 13.94 -13.94 18.28
N VAL A 284 14.17 -15.26 18.24
CA VAL A 284 13.51 -16.16 19.19
C VAL A 284 13.97 -15.87 20.62
N ARG A 285 13.01 -15.63 21.51
CA ARG A 285 13.24 -15.35 22.93
C ARG A 285 12.84 -16.51 23.83
N SER A 286 11.83 -17.30 23.45
CA SER A 286 11.40 -18.46 24.24
C SER A 286 10.79 -19.53 23.35
N VAL A 287 11.04 -20.80 23.69
CA VAL A 287 10.40 -21.96 23.06
C VAL A 287 9.77 -22.79 24.18
N LYS A 288 8.47 -23.06 24.08
CA LYS A 288 7.75 -23.82 25.13
C LYS A 288 6.67 -24.72 24.56
N GLN A 289 6.50 -25.87 25.19
CA GLN A 289 5.38 -26.77 24.94
C GLN A 289 4.22 -26.39 25.86
N MET A 290 3.04 -26.18 25.30
CA MET A 290 1.80 -25.89 26.02
C MET A 290 0.76 -26.93 25.61
N GLY A 291 0.66 -28.02 26.37
CA GLY A 291 -0.19 -29.16 26.01
C GLY A 291 0.22 -29.77 24.67
N SER A 292 -0.70 -29.82 23.70
CA SER A 292 -0.43 -30.30 22.34
C SER A 292 0.20 -29.25 21.40
N ARG A 293 0.37 -28.01 21.87
CA ARG A 293 0.88 -26.89 21.06
C ARG A 293 2.33 -26.58 21.37
N HIS A 294 3.12 -26.37 20.32
CA HIS A 294 4.50 -25.92 20.42
C HIS A 294 4.55 -24.41 20.10
N PHE A 295 4.99 -23.60 21.07
CA PHE A 295 5.07 -22.15 20.93
C PHE A 295 6.51 -21.70 20.77
N VAL A 296 6.73 -20.81 19.80
CA VAL A 296 7.96 -20.04 19.61
C VAL A 296 7.59 -18.57 19.79
N LEU A 297 8.18 -17.93 20.80
CA LEU A 297 7.97 -16.53 21.13
C LEU A 297 9.18 -15.73 20.62
N VAL A 298 8.91 -14.64 19.93
CA VAL A 298 9.91 -13.76 19.32
C VAL A 298 9.87 -12.37 19.96
N ASP A 299 10.87 -11.52 19.70
CA ASP A 299 10.94 -10.16 20.26
C ASP A 299 10.17 -9.08 19.47
N ALA A 300 9.54 -9.44 18.36
CA ALA A 300 8.57 -8.61 17.65
C ALA A 300 7.13 -8.97 18.05
N GLY A 301 6.28 -7.94 18.18
CA GLY A 301 4.86 -8.06 18.52
C GLY A 301 3.93 -7.43 17.49
N PHE A 302 2.64 -7.40 17.80
CA PHE A 302 1.65 -6.74 16.94
C PHE A 302 1.85 -5.22 16.88
N ASN A 303 2.52 -4.63 17.88
CA ASN A 303 2.94 -3.23 17.87
C ASN A 303 3.92 -2.94 16.73
N ASP A 304 4.68 -3.94 16.27
CA ASP A 304 5.60 -3.84 15.15
C ASP A 304 4.88 -4.21 13.84
N LEU A 305 4.17 -5.35 13.82
CA LEU A 305 3.44 -5.84 12.65
C LEU A 305 1.99 -6.20 12.99
N MET A 306 1.07 -5.26 12.77
CA MET A 306 -0.33 -5.41 13.16
C MET A 306 -1.14 -6.39 12.31
N ARG A 307 -0.79 -6.57 11.03
CA ARG A 307 -1.64 -7.24 10.03
C ARG A 307 -2.16 -8.62 10.48
N PRO A 308 -1.33 -9.54 11.02
CA PRO A 308 -1.80 -10.86 11.42
C PRO A 308 -2.91 -10.87 12.48
N GLN A 309 -3.05 -9.79 13.26
CA GLN A 309 -4.06 -9.70 14.32
C GLN A 309 -5.33 -8.94 13.88
N CYS A 310 -5.20 -7.90 13.06
CA CYS A 310 -6.32 -7.02 12.71
C CYS A 310 -7.17 -7.52 11.52
N THR A 311 -6.59 -8.28 10.60
CA THR A 311 -7.36 -8.98 9.56
C THR A 311 -7.69 -10.36 10.11
N ALA A 312 -8.95 -10.75 10.16
CA ALA A 312 -9.43 -12.02 10.73
C ALA A 312 -8.80 -13.25 10.05
N VAL A 313 -7.56 -13.57 10.41
CA VAL A 313 -6.92 -14.87 10.22
C VAL A 313 -6.85 -15.47 11.62
N THR A 314 -8.00 -15.97 12.06
CA THR A 314 -8.11 -16.79 13.26
C THR A 314 -7.19 -18.00 13.11
N THR A 315 -6.29 -18.17 14.09
CA THR A 315 -5.23 -19.18 14.22
C THR A 315 -3.86 -18.68 13.76
N ILE A 316 -3.01 -18.37 14.75
CA ILE A 316 -1.55 -18.25 14.59
C ILE A 316 -1.02 -19.65 14.24
N SER A 317 -1.09 -19.98 12.96
CA SER A 317 -0.28 -20.98 12.29
C SER A 317 0.44 -20.21 11.20
N VAL A 318 1.75 -19.98 11.39
CA VAL A 318 2.54 -19.06 10.59
C VAL A 318 2.97 -19.75 9.29
N PRO A 319 2.46 -19.29 8.13
CA PRO A 319 3.32 -19.16 6.96
C PRO A 319 3.19 -17.73 6.44
N TRP A 320 3.90 -16.79 7.06
CA TRP A 320 4.08 -15.46 6.49
C TRP A 320 5.57 -15.22 6.31
N GLN A 321 5.99 -15.21 5.06
CA GLN A 321 7.38 -15.03 4.59
C GLN A 321 7.90 -13.58 4.76
N LEU A 322 7.21 -12.75 5.55
CA LEU A 322 7.60 -11.38 5.92
C LEU A 322 8.43 -11.33 7.21
N MET A 323 8.57 -12.45 7.92
CA MET A 323 9.33 -12.54 9.17
C MET A 323 10.55 -13.44 8.97
N VAL A 324 11.74 -12.88 9.15
CA VAL A 324 12.97 -13.66 9.25
C VAL A 324 13.26 -13.89 10.72
N VAL A 325 13.10 -15.15 11.14
CA VAL A 325 13.32 -15.55 12.53
C VAL A 325 14.75 -16.03 12.68
N LEU A 326 15.55 -15.32 13.46
CA LEU A 326 16.92 -15.72 13.79
C LEU A 326 16.96 -16.58 15.06
N TRP A 327 17.68 -17.69 14.99
CA TRP A 327 17.93 -18.57 16.13
C TRP A 327 19.27 -18.22 16.77
N ASN A 328 19.26 -17.84 18.05
CA ASN A 328 20.48 -17.55 18.79
C ASN A 328 20.98 -18.83 19.50
N THR A 329 22.02 -19.46 18.97
CA THR A 329 22.74 -20.54 19.66
C THR A 329 23.75 -19.94 20.66
N ARG A 330 23.33 -19.72 21.91
CA ARG A 330 24.26 -19.76 23.05
C ARG A 330 24.68 -21.21 23.39
N GLN A 331 25.07 -22.00 22.38
CA GLN A 331 25.84 -23.24 22.56
C GLN A 331 26.91 -23.32 21.48
N ARG A 332 28.14 -23.53 21.95
CA ARG A 332 29.42 -23.48 21.24
C ARG A 332 29.40 -24.13 19.86
N TRP A 333 29.92 -23.39 18.89
CA TRP A 333 30.32 -23.86 17.57
C TRP A 333 31.41 -24.94 17.72
N LYS A 334 31.22 -26.12 17.11
CA LYS A 334 32.31 -27.03 16.72
C LYS A 334 32.24 -27.22 15.20
N PRO A 335 33.35 -27.07 14.46
CA PRO A 335 33.36 -27.15 13.02
C PRO A 335 33.36 -28.60 12.58
N SER A 336 32.20 -29.11 12.21
CA SER A 336 32.09 -30.29 11.35
C SER A 336 30.78 -30.20 10.58
N SER A 337 30.90 -30.13 9.25
CA SER A 337 29.84 -30.17 8.23
C SER A 337 29.30 -28.80 7.77
N PRO A 338 29.65 -28.35 6.54
CA PRO A 338 29.08 -27.17 5.92
C PRO A 338 27.66 -27.48 5.41
N GLY A 339 26.71 -26.55 5.64
CA GLY A 339 25.42 -26.57 4.97
C GLY A 339 24.36 -27.47 5.60
N ARG A 340 23.71 -26.98 6.65
CA ARG A 340 22.31 -27.29 7.02
C ARG A 340 21.89 -26.27 8.08
N TYR A 341 20.62 -25.90 8.10
CA TYR A 341 19.96 -25.05 9.11
C TYR A 341 20.01 -23.52 8.90
N VAL A 342 19.60 -23.05 7.72
CA VAL A 342 18.96 -21.71 7.57
C VAL A 342 17.53 -21.83 7.01
N ASN A 343 16.93 -23.03 7.10
CA ASN A 343 15.54 -23.23 6.71
C ASN A 343 14.89 -24.31 7.59
N ARG A 344 14.30 -23.90 8.72
CA ARG A 344 13.42 -24.79 9.50
C ARG A 344 12.33 -24.03 10.25
N ALA A 345 11.73 -23.05 9.57
CA ALA A 345 10.46 -22.44 9.97
C ALA A 345 9.39 -22.51 8.85
N MET A 346 9.62 -23.30 7.80
CA MET A 346 8.60 -23.66 6.81
C MET A 346 8.39 -25.17 6.86
N SER A 347 7.12 -25.57 7.03
CA SER A 347 6.58 -26.93 7.05
C SER A 347 7.36 -27.98 7.89
N LEU A 348 6.87 -28.26 9.11
CA LEU A 348 7.08 -29.58 9.69
C LEU A 348 6.03 -30.53 9.07
N PRO A 349 6.40 -31.47 8.19
CA PRO A 349 5.48 -32.55 7.85
C PRO A 349 5.27 -33.41 9.10
N SER A 350 4.01 -33.58 9.49
CA SER A 350 3.62 -34.59 10.45
C SER A 350 3.94 -35.98 9.89
N LYS A 351 5.05 -36.58 10.31
CA LYS A 351 5.20 -38.03 10.26
C LYS A 351 5.25 -38.57 11.69
N LYS A 352 4.21 -39.32 12.04
CA LYS A 352 4.16 -40.20 13.21
C LYS A 352 5.31 -41.20 13.12
N GLY A 353 6.03 -41.35 14.23
CA GLY A 353 6.86 -42.53 14.52
C GLY A 353 8.25 -42.49 13.92
N GLU A 354 9.20 -41.90 14.64
CA GLU A 354 10.55 -42.46 14.77
C GLU A 354 11.17 -41.98 16.09
N MET A 355 11.35 -42.93 17.00
CA MET A 355 12.01 -42.76 18.29
C MET A 355 13.52 -42.62 18.07
N LEU A 356 14.11 -41.51 18.50
CA LEU A 356 15.53 -41.47 18.83
C LEU A 356 15.67 -41.44 20.35
N LYS A 357 16.21 -42.54 20.89
CA LYS A 357 16.48 -42.76 22.31
C LYS A 357 17.41 -41.68 22.87
N PRO A 358 17.19 -41.17 24.11
CA PRO A 358 18.17 -40.34 24.77
C PRO A 358 19.35 -41.20 25.21
N ALA A 359 20.55 -40.84 24.73
CA ALA A 359 21.79 -41.31 25.33
C ALA A 359 21.91 -40.69 26.73
N SER A 360 21.90 -41.57 27.72
CA SER A 360 22.18 -41.29 29.12
C SER A 360 23.62 -40.77 29.27
N TYR A 361 23.77 -39.66 29.99
CA TYR A 361 25.03 -39.36 30.67
C TYR A 361 24.72 -39.22 32.16
N ARG A 362 25.31 -40.14 32.93
CA ARG A 362 25.35 -40.15 34.39
C ARG A 362 26.36 -39.10 34.86
N LYS A 363 25.92 -38.33 35.87
CA LYS A 363 26.64 -37.44 36.81
C LYS A 363 27.49 -36.33 36.23
#